data_AF-A0A5S9NZD8-F1
#
_entry.id   AF-A0A5S9NZD8-F1
#
_cell.length_a   1.000
_cell.length_b   1.000
_cell.length_c   1.000
_cell.angle_alpha   90.00
_cell.angle_beta   90.00
_cell.angle_gamma   90.00
#
_symmetry.space_group_name_H-M   'P 1'
#
loop_
_entity.id
_entity.type
_entity.pdbx_description
1 polymer ?
#
loop_
_entity_poly.entity_id
_entity_poly.type
_entity_poly.pdbx_seq_one_letter_code
_entity_poly.pdbx_strand_id
1 'polypeptide(L)'
;MSETSWLKEKNAMQMAHVCIEIVKQELDVKLTLSHPLFIDLLKQYVELTDSEHLSDAYHDLISFAGTRAPNFRANANGRTLIAAKAPITKAKPMRVGDIEYLLYKGKPYKRFENGLEFQGLYRGQPYYA
;
A
#
# COMPACT_ATOMS: atom_id res chain seq x y z
N MET A 1 -12.74 -2.45 21.77
CA MET A 1 -13.68 -3.39 21.13
C MET A 1 -12.94 -4.02 19.97
N SER A 2 -12.94 -5.36 19.88
CA SER A 2 -11.96 -6.12 19.09
C SER A 2 -12.22 -6.06 17.58
N GLU A 3 -11.74 -4.99 16.94
CA GLU A 3 -11.78 -4.74 15.48
C GLU A 3 -11.06 -5.83 14.65
N THR A 4 -10.37 -6.76 15.31
CA THR A 4 -9.66 -7.91 14.72
C THR A 4 -10.35 -9.26 14.98
N SER A 5 -11.60 -9.29 15.45
CA SER A 5 -12.31 -10.56 15.70
C SER A 5 -12.42 -11.45 14.45
N TRP A 6 -12.48 -10.85 13.26
CA TRP A 6 -12.46 -11.54 11.97
C TRP A 6 -11.12 -12.22 11.66
N LEU A 7 -10.01 -11.71 12.21
CA LEU A 7 -8.66 -12.27 12.02
C LEU A 7 -8.51 -13.65 12.70
N LYS A 8 -9.42 -14.01 13.60
CA LYS A 8 -9.46 -15.32 14.27
C LYS A 8 -10.14 -16.41 13.43
N GLU A 9 -10.66 -16.08 12.26
CA GLU A 9 -11.22 -17.07 11.37
C GLU A 9 -10.12 -17.82 10.60
N LYS A 10 -10.36 -19.10 10.33
CA LYS A 10 -9.38 -19.96 9.66
C LYS A 10 -8.93 -19.41 8.30
N ASN A 11 -9.86 -18.81 7.54
CA ASN A 11 -9.57 -18.22 6.24
C ASN A 11 -8.74 -16.93 6.37
N ALA A 12 -9.09 -16.06 7.31
CA ALA A 12 -8.32 -14.84 7.58
C ALA A 12 -6.91 -15.15 8.10
N MET A 13 -6.77 -16.16 8.96
CA MET A 13 -5.47 -16.64 9.42
C MET A 13 -4.62 -17.15 8.26
N GLN A 14 -5.19 -17.95 7.35
CA GLN A 14 -4.46 -18.45 6.19
C GLN A 14 -3.93 -17.31 5.31
N MET A 15 -4.76 -16.31 5.00
CA MET A 15 -4.34 -15.13 4.23
C MET A 15 -3.27 -14.31 4.95
N ALA A 16 -3.42 -14.15 6.27
CA ALA A 16 -2.45 -13.41 7.08
C ALA A 16 -1.11 -14.17 7.21
N HIS A 17 -1.12 -15.51 7.22
CA HIS A 17 0.09 -16.33 7.16
C HIS A 17 0.83 -16.17 5.84
N VAL A 18 0.11 -16.07 4.70
CA VAL A 18 0.73 -15.77 3.40
C VAL A 18 1.44 -14.43 3.45
N CYS A 19 0.79 -13.40 4.00
CA CYS A 19 1.40 -12.08 4.18
C CYS A 19 2.68 -12.15 5.03
N ILE A 20 2.66 -12.90 6.14
CA ILE A 20 3.82 -13.07 7.04
C ILE A 20 4.98 -13.75 6.33
N GLU A 21 4.72 -14.81 5.56
CA GLU A 21 5.77 -15.51 4.83
C GLU A 21 6.40 -14.62 3.75
N ILE A 22 5.62 -13.81 3.04
CA ILE A 22 6.15 -12.85 2.06
C ILE A 22 7.01 -11.78 2.76
N VAL A 23 6.53 -11.20 3.87
CA VAL A 23 7.33 -10.24 4.67
C VAL A 23 8.64 -10.87 5.14
N LYS A 24 8.60 -12.12 5.59
CA LYS A 24 9.78 -12.85 6.03
C LYS A 24 10.76 -13.11 4.88
N GLN A 25 10.27 -13.42 3.67
CA GLN A 25 11.12 -13.64 2.50
C GLN A 25 11.76 -12.34 1.98
N GLU A 26 11.01 -11.24 1.99
CA GLU A 26 11.44 -9.95 1.40
C GLU A 26 12.26 -9.09 2.37
N LEU A 27 11.89 -9.07 3.64
CA LEU A 27 12.47 -8.19 4.66
C LEU A 27 13.29 -8.94 5.72
N ASP A 28 13.25 -10.28 5.74
CA ASP A 28 13.78 -11.12 6.82
C ASP A 28 13.23 -10.74 8.21
N VAL A 29 12.02 -10.17 8.24
CA VAL A 29 11.34 -9.73 9.47
C VAL A 29 10.28 -10.75 9.88
N LYS A 30 10.35 -11.19 11.15
CA LYS A 30 9.35 -12.08 11.73
C LYS A 30 8.15 -11.29 12.28
N LEU A 31 7.15 -11.09 11.43
CA LEU A 31 5.85 -10.53 11.83
C LEU A 31 4.96 -11.62 12.46
N THR A 32 4.18 -11.28 13.49
CA THR A 32 3.30 -12.24 14.19
C THR A 32 1.85 -11.75 14.27
N LEU A 33 0.89 -12.67 14.11
CA LEU A 33 -0.56 -12.38 14.16
C LEU A 33 -1.03 -11.88 15.53
N SER A 34 -0.33 -12.26 16.60
CA SER A 34 -0.64 -11.85 17.97
C SER A 34 -0.31 -10.37 18.24
N HIS A 35 0.38 -9.70 17.32
CA HIS A 35 0.74 -8.31 17.49
C HIS A 35 -0.49 -7.41 17.33
N PRO A 36 -0.79 -6.52 18.29
CA PRO A 36 -1.98 -5.66 18.22
C PRO A 36 -1.95 -4.70 17.02
N LEU A 37 -0.76 -4.36 16.53
CA LEU A 37 -0.54 -3.52 15.35
C LEU A 37 -0.19 -4.34 14.10
N PHE A 38 -0.58 -5.61 14.02
CA PHE A 38 -0.23 -6.49 12.89
C PHE A 38 -0.60 -5.88 11.53
N ILE A 39 -1.83 -5.37 11.40
CA ILE A 39 -2.33 -4.78 10.16
C ILE A 39 -1.59 -3.48 9.79
N ASP A 40 -1.34 -2.61 10.78
CA ASP A 40 -0.62 -1.35 10.55
C ASP A 40 0.84 -1.59 10.16
N LEU A 41 1.50 -2.57 10.79
CA LEU A 41 2.86 -2.96 10.43
C LEU A 41 2.90 -3.59 9.04
N LEU A 42 1.95 -4.47 8.73
CA LEU A 42 1.86 -5.09 7.42
C LEU A 42 1.68 -4.03 6.31
N LYS A 43 0.81 -3.04 6.54
CA LYS A 43 0.65 -1.89 5.65
C LYS A 43 1.95 -1.10 5.48
N GLN A 44 2.68 -0.83 6.56
CA GLN A 44 3.97 -0.15 6.49
C GLN A 44 4.99 -0.98 5.68
N TYR A 45 5.01 -2.30 5.84
CA TYR A 45 5.90 -3.16 5.06
C TYR A 45 5.54 -3.18 3.59
N VAL A 46 4.25 -3.23 3.24
CA VAL A 46 3.77 -3.07 1.85
C VAL A 46 4.26 -1.74 1.27
N GLU A 47 4.12 -0.64 2.02
CA GLU A 47 4.57 0.69 1.59
C GLU A 47 6.11 0.79 1.47
N LEU A 48 6.86 -0.01 2.25
CA LEU A 48 8.31 0.03 2.30
C LEU A 48 8.98 -0.88 1.25
N THR A 49 8.42 -2.05 0.94
CA THR A 49 8.97 -2.96 -0.07
C THR A 49 8.48 -2.66 -1.48
N ASP A 50 7.32 -2.01 -1.64
CA ASP A 50 6.63 -1.83 -2.93
C ASP A 50 6.47 -3.15 -3.72
N SER A 51 6.44 -4.28 -3.00
CA SER A 51 6.30 -5.62 -3.58
C SER A 51 4.83 -5.84 -3.99
N GLU A 52 4.60 -6.09 -5.29
CA GLU A 52 3.26 -6.40 -5.82
C GLU A 52 2.65 -7.60 -5.10
N HIS A 53 3.44 -8.65 -4.87
CA HIS A 53 2.97 -9.86 -4.17
C HIS A 53 2.50 -9.58 -2.74
N LEU A 54 3.23 -8.73 -2.00
CA LEU A 54 2.85 -8.36 -0.64
C LEU A 54 1.63 -7.44 -0.63
N SER A 55 1.56 -6.51 -1.59
CA SER A 55 0.44 -5.59 -1.78
C SER A 55 -0.85 -6.33 -2.11
N ASP A 56 -0.80 -7.30 -3.03
CA ASP A 56 -1.96 -8.11 -3.40
C ASP A 56 -2.47 -8.95 -2.22
N ALA A 57 -1.56 -9.65 -1.52
CA ALA A 57 -1.90 -10.45 -0.35
C ALA A 57 -2.50 -9.58 0.78
N TYR A 58 -1.97 -8.38 0.99
CA TYR A 58 -2.51 -7.41 1.95
C TYR A 58 -3.92 -6.93 1.53
N HIS A 59 -4.13 -6.58 0.25
CA HIS A 59 -5.45 -6.17 -0.23
C HIS A 59 -6.48 -7.27 -0.09
N ASP A 60 -6.13 -8.52 -0.40
CA ASP A 60 -7.01 -9.67 -0.21
C ASP A 60 -7.42 -9.84 1.25
N LEU A 61 -6.46 -9.70 2.18
CA LEU A 61 -6.71 -9.77 3.61
C LEU A 61 -7.63 -8.65 4.11
N ILE A 62 -7.41 -7.40 3.66
CA ILE A 62 -8.25 -6.24 4.03
C ILE A 62 -9.63 -6.30 3.36
N SER A 63 -9.72 -6.81 2.14
CA SER A 63 -10.98 -7.02 1.43
C SER A 63 -11.85 -8.05 2.18
N PHE A 64 -11.22 -9.13 2.66
CA PHE A 64 -11.88 -10.12 3.53
C PHE A 64 -12.39 -9.49 4.83
N ALA A 65 -11.61 -8.59 5.43
CA ALA A 65 -12.01 -7.83 6.62
C ALA A 65 -13.21 -6.90 6.34
N GLY A 66 -13.15 -6.11 5.26
CA GLY A 66 -14.20 -5.15 4.89
C GLY A 66 -15.51 -5.80 4.50
N THR A 67 -15.48 -7.02 3.97
CA THR A 67 -16.70 -7.79 3.64
C THR A 67 -17.44 -8.26 4.89
N ARG A 68 -16.75 -8.44 6.03
CA ARG A 68 -17.36 -8.92 7.30
C ARG A 68 -17.49 -7.87 8.40
N ALA A 69 -16.69 -6.81 8.36
CA ALA A 69 -16.76 -5.73 9.33
C ALA A 69 -17.67 -4.61 8.78
N PRO A 70 -18.90 -4.42 9.32
CA PRO A 70 -19.80 -3.34 8.88
C PRO A 70 -19.22 -1.93 9.10
N ASN A 71 -18.08 -1.81 9.80
CA ASN A 71 -17.42 -0.54 10.13
C ASN A 71 -16.05 -0.34 9.45
N PHE A 72 -15.53 -1.31 8.68
CA PHE A 72 -14.45 -1.00 7.74
C PHE A 72 -15.11 -0.33 6.53
N ARG A 73 -15.59 0.90 6.71
CA ARG A 73 -15.79 1.83 5.61
C ARG A 73 -14.41 2.10 5.03
N ALA A 74 -13.92 1.14 4.26
CA ALA A 74 -13.08 1.42 3.13
C ALA A 74 -13.80 2.55 2.42
N ASN A 75 -13.13 3.68 2.32
CA ASN A 75 -13.40 4.64 1.28
C ASN A 75 -13.03 3.98 -0.06
N ALA A 76 -13.70 2.87 -0.37
CA ALA A 76 -13.69 2.19 -1.63
C ALA A 76 -14.57 3.07 -2.51
N ASN A 77 -13.97 4.14 -3.02
CA ASN A 77 -14.33 4.64 -4.32
C ASN A 77 -14.33 3.43 -5.25
N GLY A 78 -15.53 2.88 -5.47
CA GLY A 78 -15.76 1.82 -6.42
C GLY A 78 -15.22 2.27 -7.77
N ARG A 79 -14.07 1.73 -8.15
CA ARG A 79 -13.62 1.69 -9.53
C ARG A 79 -13.27 0.26 -9.84
N THR A 80 -14.32 -0.50 -10.09
CA THR A 80 -14.35 -1.48 -11.17
C THR A 80 -13.90 -0.75 -12.44
N LEU A 81 -12.65 -0.91 -12.83
CA LEU A 81 -12.15 -0.71 -14.19
C LEU A 81 -11.11 -1.81 -14.38
N ILE A 82 -11.45 -2.95 -14.97
CA ILE A 82 -11.29 -3.14 -16.42
C ILE A 82 -10.72 -1.89 -17.10
N ALA A 83 -9.39 -1.82 -17.17
CA ALA A 83 -8.65 -0.99 -18.11
C ALA A 83 -7.29 -1.68 -18.30
N ALA A 84 -7.18 -2.54 -19.31
CA ALA A 84 -6.62 -2.12 -20.58
C ALA A 84 -5.24 -1.49 -20.39
N LYS A 85 -4.22 -2.30 -20.73
CA LYS A 85 -2.88 -1.90 -21.16
C LYS A 85 -2.97 -0.57 -21.91
N ALA A 86 -2.68 0.54 -21.23
CA ALA A 86 -2.70 1.88 -21.81
C ALA A 86 -1.40 2.61 -21.46
N PRO A 87 -0.79 3.28 -22.44
CA PRO A 87 0.57 3.77 -22.36
C PRO A 87 0.71 4.94 -21.38
N ILE A 88 1.90 5.02 -20.78
CA ILE A 88 2.46 6.13 -20.00
C ILE A 88 2.01 7.46 -20.61
N THR A 89 0.95 8.05 -20.07
CA THR A 89 0.45 9.36 -20.52
C THR A 89 0.96 10.40 -19.55
N LYS A 90 1.88 11.21 -20.08
CA LYS A 90 2.52 12.38 -19.48
C LYS A 90 1.58 13.13 -18.54
N ALA A 91 1.89 13.07 -17.23
CA ALA A 91 1.19 13.83 -16.21
C ALA A 91 1.38 15.34 -16.46
N LYS A 92 0.27 16.07 -16.50
CA LYS A 92 0.24 17.51 -16.76
C LYS A 92 0.74 18.25 -15.50
N PRO A 93 1.80 19.07 -15.58
CA PRO A 93 2.31 19.77 -14.40
C PRO A 93 1.33 20.86 -13.97
N MET A 94 0.95 20.85 -12.68
CA MET A 94 0.20 21.92 -12.04
C MET A 94 1.22 22.86 -11.38
N ARG A 95 1.42 24.04 -11.98
CA ARG A 95 2.36 25.04 -11.48
C ARG A 95 1.71 25.91 -10.41
N VAL A 96 2.26 25.87 -9.20
CA VAL A 96 1.97 26.81 -8.11
C VAL A 96 3.33 27.35 -7.63
N GLY A 97 3.81 28.42 -8.28
CA GLY A 97 5.18 28.95 -8.09
C GLY A 97 6.27 28.20 -8.87
N ASP A 98 7.55 28.54 -8.61
CA ASP A 98 8.75 27.88 -9.17
C ASP A 98 8.98 26.43 -8.69
N ILE A 99 8.08 25.91 -7.84
CA ILE A 99 8.17 24.55 -7.31
C ILE A 99 7.12 23.69 -8.02
N GLU A 100 7.58 22.84 -8.94
CA GLU A 100 6.72 21.88 -9.62
C GLU A 100 6.42 20.71 -8.66
N TYR A 101 5.14 20.41 -8.45
CA TYR A 101 4.68 19.27 -7.67
C TYR A 101 4.11 18.20 -8.58
N LEU A 102 4.42 16.94 -8.28
CA LEU A 102 3.91 15.75 -8.96
C LEU A 102 3.05 14.93 -7.99
N LEU A 103 1.89 14.49 -8.46
CA LEU A 103 1.02 13.58 -7.72
C LEU A 103 1.52 12.14 -7.94
N TYR A 104 2.06 11.52 -6.90
CA TYR A 104 2.46 10.12 -6.91
C TYR A 104 1.67 9.36 -5.85
N LYS A 105 0.93 8.31 -6.26
CA LYS A 105 0.08 7.49 -5.39
C LYS A 105 -0.86 8.33 -4.49
N GLY A 106 -1.41 9.43 -5.03
CA GLY A 106 -2.36 10.31 -4.33
C GLY A 106 -1.74 11.28 -3.32
N LYS A 107 -0.42 11.28 -3.15
CA LYS A 107 0.31 12.26 -2.33
C LYS A 107 1.08 13.23 -3.24
N PRO A 108 1.11 14.54 -2.91
CA PRO A 108 1.91 15.51 -3.65
C PRO A 108 3.38 15.43 -3.21
N TYR A 109 4.27 15.24 -4.18
CA TYR A 109 5.72 15.30 -4.00
C TYR A 109 6.30 16.43 -4.83
N LYS A 110 7.45 16.98 -4.42
CA LYS A 110 8.20 17.90 -5.28
C LYS A 110 8.72 17.11 -6.48
N ARG A 111 8.57 17.65 -7.68
CA ARG A 111 9.07 17.06 -8.92
C ARG A 111 10.59 17.17 -9.00
N PHE A 112 11.15 18.30 -8.55
CA PHE A 112 12.58 18.51 -8.51
C PHE A 112 13.02 18.85 -7.09
N GLU A 113 14.07 18.18 -6.63
CA GLU A 113 14.74 18.49 -5.38
C GLU A 113 16.25 18.42 -5.61
N ASN A 114 16.98 19.49 -5.29
CA ASN A 114 18.43 19.60 -5.48
C ASN A 114 18.92 19.33 -6.92
N GLY A 115 18.12 19.65 -7.94
CA GLY A 115 18.46 19.43 -9.35
C GLY A 115 18.23 18.01 -9.87
N LEU A 116 17.71 17.11 -9.02
CA LEU A 116 17.36 15.74 -9.36
C LEU A 116 15.83 15.63 -9.54
N GLU A 117 15.37 14.80 -10.49
CA GLU A 117 13.94 14.62 -10.75
C GLU A 117 13.40 13.48 -9.87
N PHE A 118 12.16 13.66 -9.39
CA PHE A 118 11.45 12.62 -8.66
C PHE A 118 11.26 11.40 -9.55
N GLN A 119 11.91 10.29 -9.19
CA GLN A 119 11.83 9.01 -9.88
C GLN A 119 10.83 8.07 -9.22
N GLY A 120 10.52 8.27 -7.93
CA GLY A 120 9.56 7.44 -7.21
C GLY A 120 9.78 7.46 -5.70
N LEU A 121 9.32 6.40 -5.04
CA LEU A 121 9.57 6.17 -3.62
C LEU A 121 10.55 5.02 -3.47
N TYR A 122 11.62 5.22 -2.71
CA TYR A 122 12.51 4.16 -2.27
C TYR A 122 12.34 3.96 -0.76
N ARG A 123 11.84 2.79 -0.36
CA ARG A 123 11.56 2.48 1.06
C ARG A 123 10.66 3.51 1.75
N GLY A 124 9.66 4.01 1.03
CA GLY A 124 8.72 5.03 1.52
C GLY A 124 9.28 6.46 1.58
N GLN A 125 10.55 6.68 1.21
CA GLN A 125 11.15 8.01 1.08
C GLN A 125 11.17 8.45 -0.39
N PRO A 126 10.95 9.75 -0.68
CA PRO A 126 11.02 10.26 -2.05
C PRO A 126 12.45 10.09 -2.58
N TYR A 127 12.56 9.46 -3.75
CA TYR A 127 13.80 9.20 -4.44
C TYR A 127 13.93 10.14 -5.64
N TYR A 128 15.05 10.86 -5.68
CA TYR A 128 15.38 11.83 -6.70
C TYR A 128 16.66 11.38 -7.42
N ALA A 129 16.62 11.25 -8.75
CA ALA A 129 17.78 10.87 -9.57
C ALA A 129 17.72 11.45 -10.98
#